data_AF-M3A1I4-F1
#
_entry.id   AF-M3A1I4-F1
#
_cell.length_a   1.000
_cell.length_b   1.000
_cell.length_c   1.000
_cell.angle_alpha   90.00
_cell.angle_beta   90.00
_cell.angle_gamma   90.00
#
_symmetry.space_group_name_H-M   'P 1'
#
loop_
_entity.id
_entity.type
_entity.pdbx_description
1 polymer ?
#
loop_
_entity_poly.entity_id
_entity_poly.type
_entity_poly.pdbx_seq_one_letter_code
_entity_poly.pdbx_strand_id
1 'polypeptide(L)'
;MTDDAALAAEIATAAGELLLTVRAAEADALTGRELGRHGDRAADAFILERLAAERPADAVLSEESADDPARVHAKRVWIVDPLDGSKEYGMPDHEDWAVHIALWEAGRGITAAAVAQPAVGAVYGTADVGRAELRPLAGRRPRIVVSGSRPPVFVADVARALGADVVRMGSAGAKAMAVVRGDVDAYVHAGGQWEWDSAAPVGVAQAAGLYCARIDGSELEYNRPHPYLPDLVICRPDWAPALMAAIAEHAGAPTDSARVAMARSYIRSLVSHDASHVRLAADGWRVENGVRTGDTGVEIRDRLEHGPEYRPIRRVRELTFREWDDNVVARFLLDLDAGDTVLTVAVTEHFAIPAGEIRSIVAIIEPHEPK
;
A
#
# COMPACT_ATOMS: atom_id res chain seq x y z
N MET A 1 -1.24 -3.21 32.49
CA MET A 1 -0.88 -3.05 31.07
C MET A 1 -1.44 -4.25 30.35
N THR A 2 -2.37 -4.02 29.42
CA THR A 2 -2.89 -5.04 28.51
C THR A 2 -1.73 -5.65 27.72
N ASP A 3 -1.79 -6.94 27.40
CA ASP A 3 -0.83 -7.59 26.50
C ASP A 3 -0.81 -6.90 25.11
N ASP A 4 0.33 -6.92 24.40
CA ASP A 4 0.46 -6.19 23.13
C ASP A 4 -0.46 -6.76 22.02
N ALA A 5 -0.68 -8.08 21.98
CA ALA A 5 -1.58 -8.68 21.00
C ALA A 5 -3.05 -8.39 21.32
N ALA A 6 -3.42 -8.41 22.61
CA ALA A 6 -4.74 -7.98 23.05
C ALA A 6 -4.97 -6.48 22.77
N LEU A 7 -3.98 -5.62 23.03
CA LEU A 7 -4.06 -4.19 22.74
C LEU A 7 -4.22 -3.92 21.24
N ALA A 8 -3.50 -4.64 20.38
CA ALA A 8 -3.66 -4.53 18.93
C ALA A 8 -5.09 -4.82 18.49
N ALA A 9 -5.69 -5.90 19.01
CA ALA A 9 -7.07 -6.28 18.73
C ALA A 9 -8.08 -5.26 19.28
N GLU A 10 -7.89 -4.76 20.51
CA GLU A 10 -8.74 -3.74 21.12
C GLU A 10 -8.73 -2.43 20.32
N ILE A 11 -7.54 -1.96 19.88
CA ILE A 11 -7.42 -0.75 19.08
C ILE A 11 -8.05 -0.95 17.71
N ALA A 12 -7.78 -2.07 17.02
CA ALA A 12 -8.34 -2.36 15.71
C ALA A 12 -9.88 -2.44 15.75
N THR A 13 -10.44 -3.08 16.80
CA THR A 13 -11.88 -3.18 17.03
C THR A 13 -12.50 -1.79 17.18
N ALA A 14 -11.96 -0.98 18.11
CA ALA A 14 -12.54 0.32 18.44
C ALA A 14 -12.37 1.34 17.30
N ALA A 15 -11.25 1.31 16.57
CA ALA A 15 -11.08 2.10 15.35
C ALA A 15 -12.09 1.69 14.26
N GLY A 16 -12.34 0.38 14.12
CA GLY A 16 -13.37 -0.13 13.22
C GLY A 16 -14.79 0.34 13.57
N GLU A 17 -15.16 0.31 14.84
CA GLU A 17 -16.45 0.82 15.35
C GLU A 17 -16.59 2.33 15.12
N LEU A 18 -15.50 3.08 15.32
CA LEU A 18 -15.45 4.51 15.01
C LEU A 18 -15.70 4.76 13.52
N LEU A 19 -15.03 4.02 12.64
CA LEU A 19 -15.21 4.14 11.19
C LEU A 19 -16.65 3.82 10.76
N LEU A 20 -17.29 2.80 11.34
CA LEU A 20 -18.71 2.53 11.08
C LEU A 20 -19.60 3.70 11.52
N THR A 21 -19.31 4.30 12.68
CA THR A 21 -20.03 5.46 13.19
C THR A 21 -19.87 6.67 12.28
N VAL A 22 -18.64 6.96 11.84
CA VAL A 22 -18.32 8.04 10.90
C VAL A 22 -19.03 7.82 9.56
N ARG A 23 -18.93 6.62 8.99
CA ARG A 23 -19.58 6.28 7.71
C ARG A 23 -21.09 6.48 7.76
N ALA A 24 -21.73 6.14 8.88
CA ALA A 24 -23.16 6.31 9.09
C ALA A 24 -23.56 7.78 9.31
N ALA A 25 -22.78 8.54 10.10
CA ALA A 25 -23.06 9.93 10.41
C ALA A 25 -22.94 10.85 9.17
N GLU A 26 -21.98 10.55 8.29
CA GLU A 26 -21.66 11.36 7.11
C GLU A 26 -22.34 10.86 5.82
N ALA A 27 -23.19 9.83 5.90
CA ALA A 27 -23.77 9.16 4.73
C ALA A 27 -24.54 10.09 3.77
N ASP A 28 -25.16 11.15 4.30
CA ASP A 28 -25.89 12.16 3.52
C ASP A 28 -25.03 13.35 3.09
N ALA A 29 -23.81 13.49 3.62
CA ALA A 29 -22.98 14.69 3.49
C ALA A 29 -21.70 14.46 2.67
N LEU A 30 -21.05 13.30 2.82
CA LEU A 30 -19.78 12.97 2.18
C LEU A 30 -19.89 11.65 1.40
N THR A 31 -19.22 11.56 0.26
CA THR A 31 -19.16 10.32 -0.52
C THR A 31 -17.77 10.09 -1.12
N GLY A 32 -17.48 8.86 -1.50
CA GLY A 32 -16.24 8.52 -2.22
C GLY A 32 -14.99 8.95 -1.45
N ARG A 33 -14.11 9.70 -2.13
CA ARG A 33 -12.81 10.10 -1.57
C ARG A 33 -12.91 11.01 -0.35
N GLU A 34 -13.92 11.89 -0.30
CA GLU A 34 -14.08 12.82 0.82
C GLU A 34 -14.43 12.07 2.10
N LEU A 35 -15.31 11.08 1.98
CA LEU A 35 -15.67 10.20 3.09
C LEU A 35 -14.47 9.34 3.52
N GLY A 36 -13.73 8.77 2.57
CA GLY A 36 -12.47 8.05 2.84
C GLY A 36 -11.51 8.88 3.68
N ARG A 37 -11.12 10.06 3.18
CA ARG A 37 -10.21 10.97 3.89
C ARG A 37 -10.70 11.40 5.27
N HIS A 38 -12.01 11.51 5.46
CA HIS A 38 -12.57 11.84 6.77
C HIS A 38 -12.46 10.65 7.73
N GLY A 39 -12.73 9.43 7.25
CA GLY A 39 -12.49 8.19 7.98
C GLY A 39 -11.03 8.00 8.35
N ASP A 40 -10.12 8.13 7.39
CA ASP A 40 -8.67 8.03 7.58
C ASP A 40 -8.19 8.93 8.74
N ARG A 41 -8.52 10.23 8.68
CA ARG A 41 -8.15 11.20 9.72
C ARG A 41 -8.75 10.89 11.09
N ALA A 42 -10.00 10.45 11.14
CA ALA A 42 -10.67 10.14 12.41
C ALA A 42 -10.06 8.91 13.08
N ALA A 43 -9.81 7.85 12.30
CA ALA A 43 -9.17 6.63 12.77
C ALA A 43 -7.71 6.87 13.18
N ASP A 44 -6.94 7.64 12.40
CA ASP A 44 -5.54 7.94 12.72
C ASP A 44 -5.42 8.67 14.06
N ALA A 45 -6.20 9.74 14.25
CA ALA A 45 -6.21 10.49 15.51
C ALA A 45 -6.53 9.60 16.72
N PHE A 46 -7.54 8.73 16.59
CA PHE A 46 -7.92 7.78 17.63
C PHE A 46 -6.81 6.77 17.94
N ILE A 47 -6.23 6.14 16.90
CA ILE A 47 -5.18 5.13 17.06
C ILE A 47 -3.94 5.75 17.73
N LEU A 48 -3.51 6.92 17.27
CA LEU A 48 -2.35 7.62 17.83
C LEU A 48 -2.57 8.04 19.28
N GLU A 49 -3.75 8.56 19.63
CA GLU A 49 -4.08 8.90 21.02
C GLU A 49 -4.02 7.66 21.93
N ARG A 50 -4.61 6.54 21.48
CA ARG A 50 -4.63 5.28 22.23
C ARG A 50 -3.22 4.72 22.42
N LEU A 51 -2.40 4.70 21.38
CA LEU A 51 -1.01 4.23 21.45
C LEU A 51 -0.15 5.12 22.33
N ALA A 52 -0.31 6.45 22.25
CA ALA A 52 0.41 7.38 23.12
C ALA A 52 0.05 7.20 24.61
N ALA A 53 -1.22 6.88 24.92
CA ALA A 53 -1.66 6.63 26.29
C ALA A 53 -1.18 5.29 26.85
N GLU A 54 -1.26 4.22 26.05
CA GLU A 54 -1.00 2.84 26.51
C GLU A 54 0.47 2.41 26.32
N ARG A 55 1.18 2.99 25.35
CA ARG A 55 2.56 2.68 24.96
C ARG A 55 3.37 3.95 24.65
N PRO A 56 3.50 4.90 25.61
CA PRO A 56 4.14 6.19 25.38
C PRO A 56 5.63 6.13 24.97
N ALA A 57 6.29 4.97 25.12
CA ALA A 57 7.70 4.78 24.78
C ALA A 57 7.92 4.11 23.41
N ASP A 58 6.86 3.57 22.79
CA ASP A 58 6.96 2.91 21.48
C ASP A 58 6.84 3.98 20.38
N ALA A 59 7.60 3.81 19.29
CA ALA A 59 7.44 4.67 18.12
C ALA A 59 6.22 4.23 17.30
N VAL A 60 5.72 5.10 16.43
CA VAL A 60 4.60 4.80 15.53
C VAL A 60 4.94 5.20 14.10
N LEU A 61 4.66 4.31 13.16
CA LEU A 61 4.61 4.55 11.73
C LEU A 61 3.15 4.40 11.28
N SER A 62 2.51 5.51 10.94
CA SER A 62 1.15 5.52 10.39
C SER A 62 1.18 5.92 8.92
N GLU A 63 0.24 5.40 8.12
CA GLU A 63 -0.01 5.89 6.76
C GLU A 63 -0.32 7.39 6.74
N GLU A 64 -1.17 7.84 7.66
CA GLU A 64 -1.83 9.14 7.64
C GLU A 64 -1.03 10.27 8.31
N SER A 65 0.05 9.90 9.01
CA SER A 65 0.90 10.85 9.73
C SER A 65 2.30 10.93 9.14
N ALA A 66 2.92 12.10 9.33
CA ALA A 66 4.31 12.31 8.94
C ALA A 66 5.22 11.31 9.66
N ASP A 67 6.16 10.73 8.92
CA ASP A 67 7.08 9.73 9.45
C ASP A 67 8.22 10.40 10.22
N ASP A 68 8.35 10.14 11.52
CA ASP A 68 9.55 10.52 12.29
C ASP A 68 10.67 9.50 12.02
N PRO A 69 11.77 9.90 11.32
CA PRO A 69 12.84 8.98 10.98
C PRO A 69 13.52 8.35 12.20
N ALA A 70 13.36 8.91 13.41
CA ALA A 70 13.88 8.32 14.64
C ALA A 70 13.36 6.89 14.90
N ARG A 71 12.19 6.51 14.35
CA ARG A 71 11.61 5.17 14.51
C ARG A 71 12.55 4.04 14.06
N VAL A 72 13.43 4.28 13.09
CA VAL A 72 14.35 3.26 12.56
C VAL A 72 15.40 2.81 13.58
N HIS A 73 15.57 3.59 14.66
CA HIS A 73 16.44 3.29 15.79
C HIS A 73 15.66 2.80 17.02
N ALA A 74 14.33 2.84 16.99
CA ALA A 74 13.49 2.36 18.07
C ALA A 74 13.49 0.83 18.12
N LYS A 75 13.33 0.27 19.32
CA LYS A 75 13.25 -1.18 19.53
C LYS A 75 11.85 -1.74 19.28
N ARG A 76 10.83 -0.89 19.37
CA ARG A 76 9.42 -1.22 19.29
C ARG A 76 8.74 -0.14 18.45
N VAL A 77 8.07 -0.56 17.38
CA VAL A 77 7.39 0.35 16.45
C VAL A 77 6.02 -0.21 16.13
N TRP A 78 4.97 0.56 16.42
CA TRP A 78 3.64 0.27 15.93
C TRP A 78 3.54 0.71 14.48
N ILE A 79 3.19 -0.19 13.58
CA ILE A 79 3.00 0.07 12.16
C ILE A 79 1.50 -0.06 11.89
N VAL A 80 0.85 1.04 11.52
CA VAL A 80 -0.62 1.12 11.48
C VAL A 80 -1.12 1.67 10.15
N ASP A 81 -2.23 1.08 9.70
CA ASP A 81 -3.04 1.58 8.59
C ASP A 81 -4.42 1.89 9.18
N PRO A 82 -4.74 3.17 9.42
CA PRO A 82 -6.00 3.54 10.04
C PRO A 82 -7.24 3.10 9.24
N LEU A 83 -7.13 3.00 7.92
CA LEU A 83 -8.19 2.58 7.02
C LEU A 83 -7.62 2.08 5.68
N ASP A 84 -7.36 0.77 5.60
CA ASP A 84 -6.94 0.12 4.37
C ASP A 84 -8.14 -0.09 3.46
N GLY A 85 -8.06 0.45 2.25
CA GLY A 85 -9.18 0.44 1.29
C GLY A 85 -10.13 1.63 1.48
N SER A 86 -9.61 2.84 1.74
CA SER A 86 -10.41 4.07 1.88
C SER A 86 -11.30 4.35 0.65
N LYS A 87 -10.90 3.86 -0.54
CA LYS A 87 -11.75 3.86 -1.74
C LYS A 87 -12.99 3.00 -1.55
N GLU A 88 -12.82 1.75 -1.16
CA GLU A 88 -13.92 0.81 -0.93
C GLU A 88 -14.80 1.28 0.25
N TYR A 89 -14.21 1.82 1.32
CA TYR A 89 -14.96 2.45 2.42
C TYR A 89 -15.86 3.61 1.95
N GLY A 90 -15.35 4.45 1.05
CA GLY A 90 -16.10 5.56 0.46
C GLY A 90 -17.18 5.17 -0.55
N MET A 91 -17.26 3.90 -0.94
CA MET A 91 -18.28 3.38 -1.86
C MET A 91 -19.47 2.78 -1.09
N PRO A 92 -20.72 3.03 -1.49
CA PRO A 92 -21.87 2.35 -0.91
C PRO A 92 -21.77 0.82 -1.06
N ASP A 93 -22.31 0.07 -0.10
CA ASP A 93 -22.43 -1.40 -0.10
C ASP A 93 -21.11 -2.21 -0.16
N HIS A 94 -19.95 -1.54 -0.16
CA HIS A 94 -18.66 -2.20 -0.08
C HIS A 94 -18.28 -2.54 1.37
N GLU A 95 -17.80 -3.77 1.54
CA GLU A 95 -17.40 -4.36 2.82
C GLU A 95 -15.90 -4.71 2.87
N ASP A 96 -15.20 -4.57 1.75
CA ASP A 96 -13.80 -4.95 1.57
C ASP A 96 -12.81 -3.82 1.92
N TRP A 97 -12.87 -3.38 3.17
CA TRP A 97 -11.94 -2.43 3.81
C TRP A 97 -11.58 -2.91 5.23
N ALA A 98 -10.47 -2.41 5.77
CA ALA A 98 -9.89 -2.93 7.02
C ALA A 98 -9.20 -1.85 7.86
N VAL A 99 -8.84 -2.21 9.10
CA VAL A 99 -7.91 -1.45 9.96
C VAL A 99 -6.73 -2.36 10.29
N HIS A 100 -5.50 -1.87 10.17
CA HIS A 100 -4.29 -2.63 10.49
C HIS A 100 -3.58 -2.07 11.72
N ILE A 101 -3.35 -2.92 12.71
CA ILE A 101 -2.54 -2.59 13.88
C ILE A 101 -1.47 -3.66 14.03
N ALA A 102 -0.20 -3.33 13.83
CA ALA A 102 0.91 -4.25 14.05
C ALA A 102 1.96 -3.62 14.98
N LEU A 103 2.58 -4.46 15.81
CA LEU A 103 3.76 -4.14 16.58
C LEU A 103 4.94 -4.90 15.98
N TRP A 104 5.94 -4.15 15.54
CA TRP A 104 7.25 -4.64 15.17
C TRP A 104 8.24 -4.49 16.33
N GLU A 105 9.07 -5.50 16.55
CA GLU A 105 10.16 -5.47 17.52
C GLU A 105 11.51 -5.85 16.90
N ALA A 106 12.55 -5.07 17.24
CA ALA A 106 13.89 -5.23 16.72
C ALA A 106 14.44 -6.65 16.98
N GLY A 107 14.84 -7.34 15.90
CA GLY A 107 15.34 -8.71 15.95
C GLY A 107 14.27 -9.79 16.16
N ARG A 108 12.99 -9.42 16.24
CA ARG A 108 11.86 -10.36 16.39
C ARG A 108 10.83 -10.29 15.26
N GLY A 109 10.79 -9.19 14.50
CA GLY A 109 9.78 -8.99 13.45
C GLY A 109 8.44 -8.54 14.04
N ILE A 110 7.33 -8.94 13.42
CA ILE A 110 5.98 -8.63 13.92
C ILE A 110 5.64 -9.57 15.09
N THR A 111 5.45 -9.02 16.29
CA THR A 111 5.20 -9.81 17.51
C THR A 111 3.77 -9.72 18.02
N ALA A 112 3.04 -8.68 17.62
CA ALA A 112 1.60 -8.57 17.82
C ALA A 112 0.98 -7.94 16.57
N ALA A 113 -0.19 -8.42 16.16
CA ALA A 113 -0.93 -7.82 15.05
C ALA A 113 -2.43 -8.08 15.16
N ALA A 114 -3.22 -7.16 14.62
CA ALA A 114 -4.65 -7.33 14.41
C ALA A 114 -5.10 -6.68 13.09
N VAL A 115 -6.02 -7.35 12.41
CA VAL A 115 -6.75 -6.83 11.25
C VAL A 115 -8.23 -6.84 11.57
N ALA A 116 -8.84 -5.65 11.67
CA ALA A 116 -10.30 -5.54 11.76
C ALA A 116 -10.90 -5.43 10.37
N GLN A 117 -12.01 -6.13 10.11
CA GLN A 117 -12.88 -5.95 8.95
C GLN A 117 -14.26 -5.53 9.45
N PRO A 118 -14.48 -4.23 9.70
CA PRO A 118 -15.61 -3.80 10.51
C PRO A 118 -16.97 -4.05 9.83
N ALA A 119 -17.04 -3.90 8.50
CA ALA A 119 -18.27 -4.13 7.74
C ALA A 119 -18.79 -5.58 7.83
N VAL A 120 -17.91 -6.56 8.07
CA VAL A 120 -18.28 -7.98 8.26
C VAL A 120 -18.27 -8.39 9.73
N GLY A 121 -18.04 -7.46 10.66
CA GLY A 121 -18.07 -7.70 12.10
C GLY A 121 -16.98 -8.65 12.61
N ALA A 122 -15.80 -8.65 11.99
CA ALA A 122 -14.71 -9.56 12.33
C ALA A 122 -13.41 -8.84 12.69
N VAL A 123 -12.66 -9.41 13.62
CA VAL A 123 -11.29 -9.00 13.97
C VAL A 123 -10.44 -10.26 14.07
N TYR A 124 -9.27 -10.22 13.44
CA TYR A 124 -8.31 -11.33 13.44
C TYR A 124 -7.05 -10.86 14.14
N GLY A 125 -6.72 -11.43 15.30
CA GLY A 125 -5.56 -11.05 16.08
C GLY A 125 -4.54 -12.19 16.21
N THR A 126 -3.27 -11.84 16.37
CA THR A 126 -2.23 -12.83 16.73
C THR A 126 -2.49 -13.49 18.08
N ALA A 127 -3.35 -12.89 18.92
CA ALA A 127 -3.79 -13.45 20.19
C ALA A 127 -4.67 -14.70 20.03
N ASP A 128 -5.46 -14.80 18.95
CA ASP A 128 -6.59 -15.74 18.86
C ASP A 128 -6.89 -16.33 17.47
N VAL A 129 -6.17 -15.95 16.40
CA VAL A 129 -6.44 -16.38 15.01
C VAL A 129 -6.45 -17.90 14.79
N GLY A 130 -5.90 -18.69 15.70
CA GLY A 130 -5.80 -20.16 15.55
C GLY A 130 -4.97 -20.55 14.33
N ARG A 131 -4.97 -21.83 13.93
CA ARG A 131 -4.35 -22.24 12.65
C ARG A 131 -5.36 -22.13 11.52
N ALA A 132 -4.93 -21.64 10.36
CA ALA A 132 -5.77 -21.58 9.17
C ALA A 132 -6.29 -22.97 8.78
N GLU A 133 -7.61 -23.09 8.54
CA GLU A 133 -8.24 -24.33 8.13
C GLU A 133 -8.10 -24.56 6.62
N LEU A 134 -7.05 -25.29 6.26
CA LEU A 134 -6.67 -25.51 4.86
C LEU A 134 -7.43 -26.67 4.22
N ARG A 135 -8.48 -26.37 3.44
CA ARG A 135 -9.21 -27.37 2.61
C ARG A 135 -8.34 -27.96 1.50
N PRO A 136 -8.25 -29.29 1.30
CA PRO A 136 -7.42 -29.89 0.26
C PRO A 136 -7.60 -29.27 -1.13
N LEU A 137 -6.50 -29.15 -1.88
CA LEU A 137 -6.53 -28.66 -3.26
C LEU A 137 -7.02 -29.74 -4.25
N ALA A 138 -6.93 -31.02 -3.88
CA ALA A 138 -7.33 -32.14 -4.74
C ALA A 138 -8.80 -32.00 -5.19
N GLY A 139 -9.02 -32.08 -6.50
CA GLY A 139 -10.37 -32.03 -7.08
C GLY A 139 -10.98 -30.63 -7.25
N ARG A 140 -10.23 -29.55 -6.99
CA ARG A 140 -10.67 -28.18 -7.28
C ARG A 140 -9.56 -27.30 -7.86
N ARG A 141 -9.94 -26.18 -8.47
CA ARG A 141 -9.01 -25.13 -8.88
C ARG A 141 -8.62 -24.28 -7.66
N PRO A 142 -7.32 -24.06 -7.41
CA PRO A 142 -6.89 -23.08 -6.42
C PRO A 142 -7.33 -21.66 -6.83
N ARG A 143 -7.47 -20.74 -5.87
CA ARG A 143 -7.85 -19.35 -6.11
C ARG A 143 -6.75 -18.39 -5.64
N ILE A 144 -6.27 -17.53 -6.54
CA ILE A 144 -5.30 -16.48 -6.25
C ILE A 144 -6.04 -15.15 -6.19
N VAL A 145 -6.09 -14.52 -5.02
CA VAL A 145 -6.63 -13.17 -4.88
C VAL A 145 -5.55 -12.13 -5.19
N VAL A 146 -5.94 -11.06 -5.89
CA VAL A 146 -5.10 -9.90 -6.23
C VAL A 146 -5.88 -8.61 -6.04
N SER A 147 -5.18 -7.49 -6.03
CA SER A 147 -5.81 -6.16 -6.00
C SER A 147 -6.80 -5.98 -7.17
N GLY A 148 -7.99 -5.48 -6.86
CA GLY A 148 -8.99 -5.15 -7.87
C GLY A 148 -8.59 -4.00 -8.79
N SER A 149 -7.81 -3.05 -8.28
CA SER A 149 -7.36 -1.85 -9.01
C SER A 149 -6.02 -2.04 -9.70
N ARG A 150 -5.08 -2.78 -9.08
CA ARG A 150 -3.69 -2.92 -9.54
C ARG A 150 -3.22 -4.38 -9.48
N PRO A 151 -3.81 -5.31 -10.25
CA PRO A 151 -3.35 -6.70 -10.27
C PRO A 151 -1.93 -6.82 -10.88
N PRO A 152 -1.07 -7.72 -10.36
CA PRO A 152 0.24 -7.97 -10.95
C PRO A 152 0.14 -8.45 -12.40
N VAL A 153 0.99 -7.91 -13.28
CA VAL A 153 0.94 -8.21 -14.72
C VAL A 153 1.15 -9.69 -15.04
N PHE A 154 1.92 -10.40 -14.21
CA PHE A 154 2.28 -11.80 -14.39
C PHE A 154 1.24 -12.78 -13.83
N VAL A 155 0.26 -12.32 -13.04
CA VAL A 155 -0.60 -13.26 -12.27
C VAL A 155 -1.48 -14.14 -13.15
N ALA A 156 -1.89 -13.65 -14.33
CA ALA A 156 -2.68 -14.43 -15.27
C ALA A 156 -1.88 -15.64 -15.82
N ASP A 157 -0.58 -15.47 -16.02
CA ASP A 157 0.30 -16.52 -16.50
C ASP A 157 0.60 -17.54 -15.40
N VAL A 158 0.88 -17.07 -14.17
CA VAL A 158 1.00 -17.90 -12.97
C VAL A 158 -0.26 -18.74 -12.75
N ALA A 159 -1.45 -18.12 -12.80
CA ALA A 159 -2.70 -18.84 -12.60
C ALA A 159 -2.92 -19.91 -13.67
N ARG A 160 -2.59 -19.62 -14.93
CA ARG A 160 -2.69 -20.61 -16.02
C ARG A 160 -1.74 -21.79 -15.82
N ALA A 161 -0.49 -21.53 -15.43
CA ALA A 161 0.51 -22.56 -15.19
C ALA A 161 0.10 -23.51 -14.05
N LEU A 162 -0.58 -22.99 -13.03
CA LEU A 162 -1.00 -23.75 -11.85
C LEU A 162 -2.43 -24.31 -11.95
N GLY A 163 -3.16 -24.02 -13.02
CA GLY A 163 -4.58 -24.37 -13.14
C GLY A 163 -5.46 -23.69 -12.09
N ALA A 164 -5.10 -22.48 -11.67
CA ALA A 164 -5.79 -21.67 -10.68
C ALA A 164 -6.71 -20.61 -11.31
N ASP A 165 -7.63 -20.08 -10.51
CA ASP A 165 -8.51 -18.97 -10.85
C ASP A 165 -8.04 -17.68 -10.17
N VAL A 166 -8.15 -16.54 -10.87
CA VAL A 166 -7.82 -15.22 -10.31
C VAL A 166 -9.08 -14.56 -9.77
N VAL A 167 -9.01 -14.08 -8.52
CA VAL A 167 -10.07 -13.34 -7.83
C VAL A 167 -9.58 -11.93 -7.55
N ARG A 168 -10.47 -10.94 -7.68
CA ARG A 168 -10.17 -9.53 -7.41
C ARG A 168 -10.90 -9.06 -6.15
N MET A 169 -10.21 -8.29 -5.33
CA MET A 169 -10.75 -7.74 -4.08
C MET A 169 -10.03 -6.42 -3.71
N GLY A 170 -10.73 -5.47 -3.10
CA GLY A 170 -10.17 -4.29 -2.44
C GLY A 170 -9.34 -4.67 -1.20
N SER A 171 -8.76 -3.70 -0.50
CA SER A 171 -8.05 -3.84 0.80
C SER A 171 -6.98 -4.95 0.92
N ALA A 172 -5.74 -4.59 1.22
CA ALA A 172 -4.72 -5.58 1.51
C ALA A 172 -5.10 -6.53 2.68
N GLY A 173 -5.71 -5.98 3.74
CA GLY A 173 -6.24 -6.71 4.88
C GLY A 173 -7.33 -7.70 4.49
N ALA A 174 -8.33 -7.27 3.72
CA ALA A 174 -9.41 -8.14 3.26
C ALA A 174 -8.89 -9.33 2.44
N LYS A 175 -7.92 -9.09 1.54
CA LYS A 175 -7.27 -10.13 0.75
C LYS A 175 -6.51 -11.14 1.60
N ALA A 176 -5.71 -10.68 2.54
CA ALA A 176 -4.98 -11.56 3.43
C ALA A 176 -5.92 -12.39 4.32
N MET A 177 -6.96 -11.76 4.89
CA MET A 177 -7.91 -12.46 5.75
C MET A 177 -8.76 -13.48 4.99
N ALA A 178 -9.00 -13.26 3.70
CA ALA A 178 -9.60 -14.28 2.83
C ALA A 178 -8.71 -15.54 2.69
N VAL A 179 -7.38 -15.40 2.75
CA VAL A 179 -6.46 -16.55 2.81
C VAL A 179 -6.51 -17.20 4.20
N VAL A 180 -6.51 -16.41 5.28
CA VAL A 180 -6.60 -16.90 6.67
C VAL A 180 -7.87 -17.74 6.89
N ARG A 181 -9.01 -17.29 6.36
CA ARG A 181 -10.28 -18.03 6.41
C ARG A 181 -10.35 -19.24 5.47
N GLY A 182 -9.43 -19.36 4.51
CA GLY A 182 -9.49 -20.40 3.48
C GLY A 182 -10.57 -20.18 2.41
N ASP A 183 -10.99 -18.93 2.19
CA ASP A 183 -11.88 -18.52 1.09
C ASP A 183 -11.14 -18.55 -0.27
N VAL A 184 -9.85 -18.22 -0.22
CA VAL A 184 -8.89 -18.26 -1.32
C VAL A 184 -7.59 -18.95 -0.86
N ASP A 185 -6.73 -19.30 -1.81
CA ASP A 185 -5.56 -20.14 -1.56
C ASP A 185 -4.25 -19.34 -1.50
N ALA A 186 -4.22 -18.17 -2.15
CA ALA A 186 -3.08 -17.26 -2.09
C ALA A 186 -3.53 -15.82 -2.30
N TYR A 187 -2.82 -14.89 -1.68
CA TYR A 187 -2.79 -13.48 -2.01
C TYR A 187 -1.43 -13.16 -2.62
N VAL A 188 -1.42 -12.63 -3.84
CA VAL A 188 -0.21 -12.17 -4.53
C VAL A 188 -0.35 -10.69 -4.85
N HIS A 189 0.64 -9.91 -4.44
CA HIS A 189 0.74 -8.49 -4.75
C HIS A 189 2.11 -8.16 -5.34
N ALA A 190 2.14 -7.22 -6.28
CA ALA A 190 3.36 -6.67 -6.86
C ALA A 190 3.06 -5.32 -7.51
N GLY A 191 4.09 -4.49 -7.65
CA GLY A 191 3.95 -3.16 -8.26
C GLY A 191 3.52 -2.07 -7.28
N GLY A 192 3.58 -2.38 -5.98
CA GLY A 192 3.79 -1.39 -4.94
C GLY A 192 2.80 -1.36 -3.81
N GLN A 193 3.34 -1.37 -2.60
CA GLN A 193 2.64 -1.35 -1.32
C GLN A 193 3.60 -0.80 -0.24
N TRP A 194 3.07 -0.46 0.92
CA TRP A 194 3.81 0.05 2.06
C TRP A 194 3.82 -0.95 3.22
N GLU A 195 4.64 -0.67 4.22
CA GLU A 195 4.75 -1.51 5.41
C GLU A 195 3.41 -1.60 6.15
N TRP A 196 2.66 -0.50 6.29
CA TRP A 196 1.35 -0.49 6.98
C TRP A 196 0.27 -1.31 6.29
N ASP A 197 0.27 -1.38 4.96
CA ASP A 197 -0.70 -2.22 4.25
C ASP A 197 -0.48 -3.73 4.49
N SER A 198 0.71 -4.15 4.96
CA SER A 198 1.10 -5.57 5.03
C SER A 198 1.52 -6.05 6.41
N ALA A 199 2.00 -5.19 7.30
CA ALA A 199 2.54 -5.58 8.60
C ALA A 199 1.54 -6.37 9.45
N ALA A 200 0.32 -5.85 9.64
CA ALA A 200 -0.70 -6.56 10.40
C ALA A 200 -1.26 -7.79 9.66
N PRO A 201 -1.60 -7.70 8.35
CA PRO A 201 -1.99 -8.86 7.55
C PRO A 201 -0.98 -10.02 7.60
N VAL A 202 0.31 -9.73 7.49
CA VAL A 202 1.38 -10.74 7.52
C VAL A 202 1.56 -11.29 8.93
N GLY A 203 1.55 -10.46 9.96
CA GLY A 203 1.63 -10.93 11.35
C GLY A 203 0.52 -11.92 11.70
N VAL A 204 -0.72 -11.59 11.33
CA VAL A 204 -1.88 -12.48 11.52
C VAL A 204 -1.76 -13.75 10.67
N ALA A 205 -1.35 -13.64 9.40
CA ALA A 205 -1.19 -14.80 8.51
C ALA A 205 -0.08 -15.76 8.99
N GLN A 206 1.06 -15.23 9.47
CA GLN A 206 2.14 -16.01 10.06
C GLN A 206 1.69 -16.73 11.34
N ALA A 207 0.96 -16.04 12.22
CA ALA A 207 0.37 -16.65 13.42
C ALA A 207 -0.63 -17.76 13.06
N ALA A 208 -1.35 -17.60 11.94
CA ALA A 208 -2.23 -18.62 11.38
C ALA A 208 -1.51 -19.81 10.73
N GLY A 209 -0.17 -19.76 10.64
CA GLY A 209 0.67 -20.82 10.06
C GLY A 209 0.72 -20.80 8.54
N LEU A 210 0.41 -19.66 7.90
CA LEU A 210 0.53 -19.48 6.45
C LEU A 210 1.97 -19.14 6.04
N TYR A 211 2.29 -19.40 4.78
CA TYR A 211 3.55 -18.98 4.17
C TYR A 211 3.44 -17.50 3.76
N CYS A 212 4.38 -16.68 4.22
CA CYS A 212 4.45 -15.25 3.93
C CYS A 212 5.87 -14.88 3.48
N ALA A 213 6.02 -14.31 2.28
CA ALA A 213 7.32 -13.91 1.73
C ALA A 213 7.16 -12.79 0.69
N ARG A 214 8.28 -12.24 0.24
CA ARG A 214 8.37 -11.47 -1.01
C ARG A 214 8.16 -12.38 -2.21
N ILE A 215 7.88 -11.83 -3.40
CA ILE A 215 7.64 -12.64 -4.61
C ILE A 215 8.90 -13.35 -5.11
N ASP A 216 10.08 -12.94 -4.64
CA ASP A 216 11.36 -13.62 -4.86
C ASP A 216 11.70 -14.67 -3.79
N GLY A 217 10.84 -14.84 -2.77
CA GLY A 217 11.02 -15.77 -1.67
C GLY A 217 11.83 -15.24 -0.49
N SER A 218 12.34 -14.01 -0.55
CA SER A 218 12.99 -13.36 0.60
C SER A 218 12.01 -12.99 1.70
N GLU A 219 12.53 -12.77 2.91
CA GLU A 219 11.74 -12.38 4.08
C GLU A 219 11.13 -10.98 3.89
N LEU A 220 9.96 -10.77 4.51
CA LEU A 220 9.30 -9.47 4.59
C LEU A 220 9.94 -8.68 5.73
N GLU A 221 10.68 -7.62 5.39
CA GLU A 221 11.31 -6.73 6.36
C GLU A 221 10.44 -5.49 6.64
N TYR A 222 10.46 -5.05 7.89
CA TYR A 222 9.69 -3.92 8.39
C TYR A 222 10.58 -2.98 9.22
N ASN A 223 10.04 -1.80 9.52
CA ASN A 223 10.74 -0.66 10.12
C ASN A 223 11.98 -0.23 9.32
N ARG A 224 11.89 -0.27 7.97
CA ARG A 224 12.96 0.20 7.11
C ARG A 224 12.93 1.74 7.04
N PRO A 225 14.07 2.41 6.78
CA PRO A 225 14.10 3.86 6.55
C PRO A 225 13.20 4.31 5.41
N HIS A 226 12.98 3.41 4.44
CA HIS A 226 11.95 3.57 3.44
C HIS A 226 10.90 2.48 3.64
N PRO A 227 9.69 2.82 4.15
CA PRO A 227 8.68 1.85 4.55
C PRO A 227 7.89 1.31 3.36
N TYR A 228 8.53 1.16 2.21
CA TYR A 228 7.89 0.64 1.00
C TYR A 228 8.24 -0.82 0.83
N LEU A 229 7.21 -1.63 0.62
CA LEU A 229 7.28 -3.07 0.47
C LEU A 229 6.61 -3.42 -0.87
N PRO A 230 7.38 -3.60 -1.97
CA PRO A 230 6.82 -3.55 -3.33
C PRO A 230 5.83 -4.66 -3.68
N ASP A 231 5.93 -5.78 -2.98
CA ASP A 231 5.33 -7.05 -3.35
C ASP A 231 5.30 -8.00 -2.16
N LEU A 232 4.36 -8.93 -2.19
CA LEU A 232 4.27 -10.00 -1.21
C LEU A 232 3.50 -11.21 -1.77
N VAL A 233 3.66 -12.32 -1.09
CA VAL A 233 2.87 -13.54 -1.22
C VAL A 233 2.45 -13.98 0.16
N ILE A 234 1.15 -14.17 0.36
CA ILE A 234 0.59 -14.90 1.51
C ILE A 234 -0.15 -16.12 0.94
N CYS A 235 0.24 -17.33 1.31
CA CYS A 235 -0.40 -18.53 0.77
C CYS A 235 -0.32 -19.73 1.70
N ARG A 236 -0.99 -20.80 1.29
CA ARG A 236 -0.91 -22.11 1.93
C ARG A 236 0.51 -22.67 1.89
N PRO A 237 1.07 -23.19 3.00
CA PRO A 237 2.42 -23.74 3.01
C PRO A 237 2.63 -24.93 2.06
N ASP A 238 1.61 -25.78 1.88
CA ASP A 238 1.66 -26.94 1.00
C ASP A 238 1.68 -26.57 -0.50
N TRP A 239 1.19 -25.37 -0.84
CA TRP A 239 1.17 -24.86 -2.22
C TRP A 239 2.29 -23.88 -2.54
N ALA A 240 2.94 -23.30 -1.52
CA ALA A 240 3.99 -22.28 -1.65
C ALA A 240 5.10 -22.67 -2.64
N PRO A 241 5.68 -23.90 -2.63
CA PRO A 241 6.76 -24.23 -3.57
C PRO A 241 6.34 -24.13 -5.04
N ALA A 242 5.13 -24.59 -5.38
CA ALA A 242 4.62 -24.54 -6.74
C ALA A 242 4.27 -23.10 -7.16
N LEU A 243 3.65 -22.33 -6.26
CA LEU A 243 3.32 -20.93 -6.51
C LEU A 243 4.57 -20.07 -6.72
N MET A 244 5.56 -20.20 -5.85
CA MET A 244 6.82 -19.44 -5.94
C MET A 244 7.61 -19.79 -7.20
N ALA A 245 7.63 -21.07 -7.62
CA ALA A 245 8.28 -21.47 -8.87
C ALA A 245 7.61 -20.83 -10.10
N ALA A 246 6.27 -20.84 -10.16
CA ALA A 246 5.53 -20.20 -11.24
C ALA A 246 5.71 -18.67 -11.25
N ILE A 247 5.74 -18.03 -10.06
CA ILE A 247 6.05 -16.60 -9.94
C ILE A 247 7.46 -16.31 -10.48
N ALA A 248 8.47 -17.09 -10.08
CA ALA A 248 9.84 -16.90 -10.55
C ALA A 248 9.97 -17.03 -12.08
N GLU A 249 9.20 -17.94 -12.69
CA GLU A 249 9.16 -18.12 -14.15
C GLU A 249 8.52 -16.94 -14.89
N HIS A 250 7.45 -16.36 -14.32
CA HIS A 250 6.59 -15.39 -15.04
C HIS A 250 6.78 -13.92 -14.62
N ALA A 251 7.37 -13.64 -13.45
CA ALA A 251 7.49 -12.27 -12.96
C ALA A 251 8.57 -11.43 -13.68
N GLY A 252 9.55 -12.07 -14.33
CA GLY A 252 10.49 -11.48 -15.30
C GLY A 252 11.15 -10.13 -14.92
N ALA A 253 12.35 -10.19 -14.32
CA ALA A 253 13.25 -9.06 -13.98
C ALA A 253 12.85 -8.24 -12.72
N PRO A 254 13.81 -7.53 -12.06
CA PRO A 254 13.76 -7.26 -10.63
C PRO A 254 12.63 -6.31 -10.25
N THR A 255 12.06 -6.57 -9.09
CA THR A 255 11.15 -5.65 -8.39
C THR A 255 11.83 -4.28 -8.26
N ASP A 256 11.09 -3.22 -8.56
CA ASP A 256 11.58 -1.86 -8.37
C ASP A 256 12.12 -1.71 -6.94
N SER A 257 13.24 -1.00 -6.78
CA SER A 257 13.64 -0.56 -5.44
C SER A 257 12.55 0.33 -4.84
N ALA A 258 12.57 0.47 -3.52
CA ALA A 258 11.63 1.30 -2.79
C ALA A 258 11.52 2.75 -3.33
N ARG A 259 12.66 3.33 -3.73
CA ARG A 259 12.70 4.69 -4.29
C ARG A 259 12.16 4.75 -5.71
N VAL A 260 12.52 3.78 -6.57
CA VAL A 260 12.03 3.73 -7.95
C VAL A 260 10.52 3.60 -7.98
N ALA A 261 10.00 2.75 -7.11
CA ALA A 261 8.58 2.58 -6.88
C ALA A 261 7.85 3.85 -6.47
N MET A 262 8.43 4.63 -5.55
CA MET A 262 7.90 5.93 -5.13
C MET A 262 7.83 6.94 -6.27
N ALA A 263 8.92 7.08 -7.00
CA ALA A 263 8.95 7.91 -8.21
C ALA A 263 7.90 7.43 -9.21
N ARG A 264 7.72 6.11 -9.36
CA ARG A 264 6.67 5.54 -10.20
C ARG A 264 5.26 5.85 -9.68
N SER A 265 5.02 5.82 -8.37
CA SER A 265 3.73 6.20 -7.76
C SER A 265 3.38 7.64 -8.11
N TYR A 266 4.35 8.55 -7.95
CA TYR A 266 4.23 9.95 -8.38
C TYR A 266 3.91 10.07 -9.88
N ILE A 267 4.66 9.39 -10.75
CA ILE A 267 4.46 9.49 -12.20
C ILE A 267 3.10 8.91 -12.63
N ARG A 268 2.60 7.88 -11.93
CA ARG A 268 1.25 7.35 -12.16
C ARG A 268 0.17 8.35 -11.79
N SER A 269 0.34 9.09 -10.69
CA SER A 269 -0.66 10.08 -10.25
C SER A 269 -0.83 11.24 -11.23
N LEU A 270 0.19 11.54 -12.05
CA LEU A 270 0.07 12.51 -13.15
C LEU A 270 -1.08 12.20 -14.11
N VAL A 271 -1.38 10.91 -14.34
CA VAL A 271 -2.46 10.45 -15.23
C VAL A 271 -3.74 10.15 -14.46
N SER A 272 -3.63 9.53 -13.27
CA SER A 272 -4.81 9.09 -12.52
C SER A 272 -5.46 10.19 -11.68
N HIS A 273 -4.77 11.31 -11.46
CA HIS A 273 -5.17 12.36 -10.51
C HIS A 273 -5.52 11.78 -9.13
N ASP A 274 -4.77 10.74 -8.75
CA ASP A 274 -4.92 10.03 -7.49
C ASP A 274 -3.56 10.01 -6.82
N ALA A 275 -3.39 10.92 -5.87
CA ALA A 275 -2.16 11.08 -5.13
C ALA A 275 -2.24 10.47 -3.72
N SER A 276 -3.24 9.62 -3.46
CA SER A 276 -3.45 8.96 -2.15
C SER A 276 -2.23 8.13 -1.74
N HIS A 277 -1.48 7.60 -2.71
CA HIS A 277 -0.26 6.81 -2.46
C HIS A 277 1.04 7.57 -2.78
N VAL A 278 0.99 8.90 -2.91
CA VAL A 278 2.15 9.74 -3.17
C VAL A 278 2.62 10.36 -1.85
N ARG A 279 3.74 9.87 -1.33
CA ARG A 279 4.33 10.40 -0.09
C ARG A 279 5.31 11.51 -0.39
N LEU A 280 4.95 12.73 0.01
CA LEU A 280 5.76 13.93 -0.12
C LEU A 280 6.06 14.44 1.29
N ALA A 281 7.31 14.82 1.52
CA ALA A 281 7.70 15.43 2.79
C ALA A 281 6.93 16.74 3.00
N ALA A 282 6.68 17.12 4.26
CA ALA A 282 5.96 18.36 4.57
C ALA A 282 6.65 19.60 3.97
N ASP A 283 7.98 19.65 4.03
CA ASP A 283 8.86 20.66 3.41
C ASP A 283 9.28 20.32 1.97
N GLY A 284 8.61 19.34 1.36
CA GLY A 284 8.88 18.86 0.02
C GLY A 284 8.55 19.91 -1.04
N TRP A 285 9.33 19.93 -2.12
CA TRP A 285 9.19 20.98 -3.14
C TRP A 285 9.32 20.52 -4.58
N ARG A 286 8.78 21.31 -5.52
CA ARG A 286 8.80 21.02 -6.96
C ARG A 286 9.29 22.20 -7.79
N VAL A 287 10.12 21.90 -8.78
CA VAL A 287 10.59 22.84 -9.82
C VAL A 287 10.33 22.22 -11.20
N GLU A 288 9.80 23.01 -12.12
CA GLU A 288 9.59 22.64 -13.52
C GLU A 288 10.33 23.63 -14.43
N ASN A 289 11.27 23.14 -15.25
CA ASN A 289 12.07 23.97 -16.16
C ASN A 289 12.67 25.23 -15.48
N GLY A 290 13.11 25.09 -14.23
CA GLY A 290 13.70 26.16 -13.43
C GLY A 290 12.71 27.07 -12.70
N VAL A 291 11.40 26.90 -12.90
CA VAL A 291 10.34 27.64 -12.21
C VAL A 291 9.85 26.85 -11.01
N ARG A 292 9.73 27.51 -9.85
CA ARG A 292 9.15 26.91 -8.64
C ARG A 292 7.66 26.68 -8.85
N THR A 293 7.21 25.43 -8.70
CA THR A 293 5.81 25.02 -8.93
C THR A 293 5.20 24.28 -7.73
N GLY A 294 5.92 24.17 -6.62
CA GLY A 294 5.34 23.75 -5.36
C GLY A 294 6.32 23.96 -4.21
N ASP A 295 5.81 24.49 -3.10
CA ASP A 295 6.61 24.84 -1.93
C ASP A 295 6.38 23.91 -0.73
N THR A 296 5.36 23.06 -0.78
CA THR A 296 5.08 22.04 0.24
C THR A 296 4.59 20.74 -0.38
N GLY A 297 4.77 19.62 0.33
CA GLY A 297 4.22 18.32 -0.10
C GLY A 297 2.70 18.32 -0.21
N VAL A 298 2.01 19.05 0.67
CA VAL A 298 0.54 19.20 0.64
C VAL A 298 0.09 19.91 -0.63
N GLU A 299 0.75 21.01 -1.00
CA GLU A 299 0.44 21.75 -2.23
C GLU A 299 0.69 20.91 -3.47
N ILE A 300 1.82 20.21 -3.54
CA ILE A 300 2.15 19.35 -4.70
C ILE A 300 1.10 18.25 -4.86
N ARG A 301 0.67 17.63 -3.75
CA ARG A 301 -0.37 16.60 -3.76
C ARG A 301 -1.73 17.16 -4.21
N ASP A 302 -2.13 18.32 -3.68
CA ASP A 302 -3.37 18.99 -4.09
C ASP A 302 -3.36 19.33 -5.58
N ARG A 303 -2.22 19.83 -6.09
CA ARG A 303 -2.06 20.10 -7.52
C ARG A 303 -2.13 18.83 -8.36
N LEU A 304 -1.52 17.71 -7.96
CA LEU A 304 -1.65 16.43 -8.69
C LEU A 304 -3.12 15.98 -8.85
N GLU A 305 -3.93 16.23 -7.84
CA GLU A 305 -5.33 15.78 -7.79
C GLU A 305 -6.30 16.75 -8.47
N HIS A 306 -6.08 18.07 -8.31
CA HIS A 306 -7.05 19.09 -8.70
C HIS A 306 -6.51 20.10 -9.73
N GLY A 307 -5.18 20.15 -9.89
CA GLY A 307 -4.46 21.11 -10.72
C GLY A 307 -4.85 21.02 -12.20
N PRO A 308 -5.26 22.13 -12.83
CA PRO A 308 -5.68 22.14 -14.23
C PRO A 308 -4.55 21.74 -15.19
N GLU A 309 -3.29 21.93 -14.81
CA GLU A 309 -2.10 21.59 -15.59
C GLU A 309 -1.92 20.09 -15.83
N TYR A 310 -2.43 19.22 -14.94
CA TYR A 310 -2.33 17.78 -15.11
C TYR A 310 -3.50 17.20 -15.92
N ARG A 311 -4.65 17.86 -15.97
CA ARG A 311 -5.87 17.35 -16.63
C ARG A 311 -5.68 16.93 -18.10
N PRO A 312 -4.83 17.60 -18.91
CA PRO A 312 -4.59 17.18 -20.29
C PRO A 312 -3.81 15.87 -20.40
N ILE A 313 -3.15 15.39 -19.33
CA ILE A 313 -2.28 14.22 -19.38
C ILE A 313 -3.11 12.96 -19.63
N ARG A 314 -2.88 12.31 -20.77
CA ARG A 314 -3.60 11.09 -21.16
C ARG A 314 -2.82 9.83 -20.82
N ARG A 315 -1.50 9.86 -20.98
CA ARG A 315 -0.68 8.65 -20.88
C ARG A 315 0.79 8.96 -20.63
N VAL A 316 1.44 8.07 -19.88
CA VAL A 316 2.90 7.96 -19.77
C VAL A 316 3.38 6.75 -20.58
N ARG A 317 4.45 6.92 -21.36
CA ARG A 317 5.09 5.87 -22.18
C ARG A 317 6.61 5.85 -21.97
N GLU A 318 7.22 4.71 -22.32
CA GLU A 318 8.69 4.55 -22.34
C GLU A 318 9.39 4.90 -21.03
N LEU A 319 8.70 4.65 -19.90
CA LEU A 319 9.18 5.00 -18.58
C LEU A 319 10.36 4.12 -18.16
N THR A 320 11.50 4.77 -17.92
CA THR A 320 12.73 4.14 -17.44
C THR A 320 13.22 4.85 -16.19
N PHE A 321 13.96 4.13 -15.35
CA PHE A 321 14.51 4.65 -14.10
C PHE A 321 16.01 4.43 -14.00
N ARG A 322 16.68 5.36 -13.32
CA ARG A 322 18.04 5.20 -12.83
C ARG A 322 18.08 5.67 -11.37
N GLU A 323 18.60 4.82 -10.50
CA GLU A 323 18.77 5.13 -9.08
C GLU A 323 20.26 5.28 -8.74
N TRP A 324 20.59 6.21 -7.85
CA TRP A 324 21.88 6.29 -7.17
C TRP A 324 21.71 6.99 -5.82
N ASP A 325 22.35 6.46 -4.77
CA ASP A 325 22.22 6.94 -3.40
C ASP A 325 20.74 7.13 -3.00
N ASP A 326 20.36 8.37 -2.66
CA ASP A 326 19.01 8.75 -2.28
C ASP A 326 18.19 9.32 -3.45
N ASN A 327 18.65 9.17 -4.68
CA ASN A 327 18.08 9.84 -5.86
C ASN A 327 17.53 8.85 -6.88
N VAL A 328 16.42 9.23 -7.51
CA VAL A 328 15.86 8.52 -8.66
C VAL A 328 15.67 9.50 -9.80
N VAL A 329 16.09 9.10 -11.00
CA VAL A 329 15.75 9.79 -12.23
C VAL A 329 14.82 8.93 -13.06
N ALA A 330 13.66 9.48 -13.35
CA ALA A 330 12.72 8.91 -14.30
C ALA A 330 12.85 9.63 -15.64
N ARG A 331 12.84 8.87 -16.73
CA ARG A 331 12.71 9.41 -18.09
C ARG A 331 11.53 8.75 -18.77
N PHE A 332 10.65 9.55 -19.35
CA PHE A 332 9.43 9.07 -20.00
C PHE A 332 8.90 10.05 -21.04
N LEU A 333 7.99 9.57 -21.87
CA LEU A 333 7.17 10.38 -22.76
C LEU A 333 5.80 10.60 -22.13
N LEU A 334 5.30 11.82 -22.25
CA LEU A 334 4.01 12.22 -21.72
C LEU A 334 3.13 12.74 -22.85
N ASP A 335 2.00 12.06 -23.06
CA ASP A 335 1.04 12.39 -24.11
C ASP A 335 -0.06 13.27 -23.49
N LEU A 336 -0.20 14.48 -24.02
CA LEU A 336 -1.13 15.53 -23.61
C LEU A 336 -2.24 15.68 -24.65
N ASP A 337 -3.46 15.87 -24.16
CA ASP A 337 -4.59 16.29 -24.98
C ASP A 337 -4.45 17.77 -25.35
N ALA A 338 -4.39 18.04 -26.65
CA ALA A 338 -4.35 19.37 -27.24
C ALA A 338 -5.57 19.59 -28.16
N GLY A 339 -6.74 19.08 -27.76
CA GLY A 339 -7.99 19.22 -28.52
C GLY A 339 -8.09 18.14 -29.60
N ASP A 340 -7.99 18.53 -30.88
CA ASP A 340 -8.06 17.59 -32.01
C ASP A 340 -6.75 16.81 -32.23
N THR A 341 -5.72 17.07 -31.42
CA THR A 341 -4.38 16.47 -31.56
C THR A 341 -3.82 16.01 -30.21
N VAL A 342 -2.84 15.11 -30.26
CA VAL A 342 -2.05 14.70 -29.10
C VAL A 342 -0.69 15.37 -29.19
N LEU A 343 -0.29 16.11 -28.15
CA LEU A 343 1.05 16.66 -28.00
C LEU A 343 1.86 15.70 -27.13
N THR A 344 3.02 15.25 -27.61
CA THR A 344 3.96 14.46 -26.79
C THR A 344 5.12 15.33 -26.35
N VAL A 345 5.48 15.25 -25.08
CA VAL A 345 6.70 15.84 -24.51
C VAL A 345 7.58 14.76 -23.89
N ALA A 346 8.89 14.99 -23.92
CA ALA A 346 9.85 14.17 -23.18
C ALA A 346 10.04 14.79 -21.79
N VAL A 347 9.98 13.97 -20.75
CA VAL A 347 10.11 14.41 -19.36
C VAL A 347 11.26 13.66 -18.71
N THR A 348 12.14 14.42 -18.05
CA THR A 348 13.10 13.89 -17.07
C THR A 348 12.72 14.44 -15.70
N GLU A 349 12.33 13.56 -14.78
CA GLU A 349 12.08 13.95 -13.38
C GLU A 349 13.18 13.41 -12.47
N HIS A 350 13.79 14.30 -11.69
CA HIS A 350 14.74 13.99 -10.63
C HIS A 350 14.03 14.03 -9.29
N PHE A 351 14.07 12.93 -8.56
CA PHE A 351 13.51 12.79 -7.23
C PHE A 351 14.64 12.65 -6.21
N ALA A 352 14.58 13.42 -5.12
CA ALA A 352 15.34 13.15 -3.91
C ALA A 352 14.44 12.46 -2.88
N ILE A 353 14.82 11.25 -2.48
CA ILE A 353 14.04 10.35 -1.63
C ILE A 353 14.96 9.78 -0.54
N PRO A 354 15.37 10.58 0.46
CA PRO A 354 16.30 10.11 1.49
C PRO A 354 15.71 8.99 2.33
N ALA A 355 14.46 9.14 2.78
CA ALA A 355 13.76 8.19 3.63
C ALA A 355 12.25 8.36 3.49
N GLY A 356 11.55 7.33 3.02
CA GLY A 356 10.10 7.14 3.08
C GLY A 356 9.16 8.22 2.50
N GLU A 357 9.68 9.36 2.07
CA GLU A 357 8.98 10.53 1.52
C GLU A 357 9.82 11.19 0.41
N ILE A 358 9.16 11.74 -0.62
CA ILE A 358 9.80 12.53 -1.67
C ILE A 358 10.04 13.95 -1.13
N ARG A 359 11.31 14.36 -1.05
CA ARG A 359 11.72 15.69 -0.57
C ARG A 359 11.82 16.73 -1.66
N SER A 360 12.18 16.35 -2.88
CA SER A 360 12.24 17.30 -3.98
C SER A 360 12.00 16.64 -5.31
N ILE A 361 11.37 17.39 -6.21
CA ILE A 361 11.15 17.00 -7.59
C ILE A 361 11.64 18.11 -8.51
N VAL A 362 12.56 17.78 -9.41
CA VAL A 362 12.98 18.68 -10.48
C VAL A 362 12.59 18.03 -11.80
N ALA A 363 11.63 18.64 -12.49
CA ALA A 363 11.17 18.19 -13.80
C ALA A 363 11.78 19.06 -14.90
N ILE A 364 12.33 18.38 -15.90
CA ILE A 364 12.79 18.97 -17.16
C ILE A 364 11.84 18.45 -18.24
N ILE A 365 11.14 19.36 -18.90
CA ILE A 365 10.13 19.06 -19.92
C ILE A 365 10.62 19.64 -21.24
N GLU A 366 10.78 18.76 -22.22
CA GLU A 366 11.33 19.06 -23.54
C GLU A 366 10.31 18.68 -24.63
N PRO A 367 10.21 19.44 -25.73
CA PRO A 367 9.45 19.02 -26.89
C PRO A 367 9.93 17.65 -27.39
N HIS A 368 9.00 16.75 -27.72
CA HIS A 368 9.35 15.48 -28.34
C HIS A 368 9.04 15.52 -29.83
N GLU A 369 10.09 15.48 -30.66
CA GLU A 369 9.95 15.29 -32.11
C GLU A 369 10.06 13.79 -32.42
N PRO A 370 9.01 13.15 -32.98
CA PRO A 370 9.10 11.75 -33.37
C PRO A 370 10.14 11.59 -34.48
N LYS A 371 11.03 10.62 -34.33
CA LYS A 371 12.06 10.27 -35.34
C LYS A 371 11.49 9.49 -36.51
#